data_AF-A0A8S9T340-F1
#
_entry.id   AF-A0A8S9T340-F1
#
_cell.length_a   1.000
_cell.length_b   1.000
_cell.length_c   1.000
_cell.angle_alpha   90.00
_cell.angle_beta   90.00
_cell.angle_gamma   90.00
#
_symmetry.space_group_name_H-M   'P 1'
#
loop_
_entity.id
_entity.type
_entity.pdbx_description
1 polymer ?
#
loop_
_entity_poly.entity_id
_entity_poly.type
_entity_poly.pdbx_seq_one_letter_code
_entity_poly.pdbx_strand_id
1 'polypeptide(L)'
;MTRNKIFRLNSLRTSIHLEGCSVTHYRQRHEFSSEAEAEAFFEKSIQELLTQGWYDTESVPSDEDNEDFTPDELHKMFLELTERLDEFAIAITKPYLEILPYPTSETTPWQSKFGGFPYFPKQTPYPTAPDGTPLSLLAQINFAETPSLEDLPENGILQFYIEATSRTAFGLEKNPQLEQSTFRVLYFPEPDMNIDNLLDNFDFLPTPVGLPLSGCLALNFAVNSSPIGGLDYRFKSLMKSYFPIFQQSELSEQMENSLEELADDFLEEYEEKYWQSVKGHRIDGYPKFVQNDDREYFLDGEAYDFLLLQMDTDESNSIKWGDGGVGNFFIQHTALKRLDFSKVLYTYGSC
;
A
#
# COMPACT_ATOMS: atom_id res chain seq x y z
N MET A 1 35.11 -14.20 35.41
CA MET A 1 33.91 -13.67 34.74
C MET A 1 34.19 -13.76 33.26
N THR A 2 33.65 -14.79 32.61
CA THR A 2 33.81 -15.03 31.18
C THR A 2 32.87 -14.07 30.48
N ARG A 3 33.39 -13.17 29.63
CA ARG A 3 32.56 -12.22 28.88
C ARG A 3 31.74 -12.99 27.85
N ASN A 4 30.42 -12.84 27.87
CA ASN A 4 29.55 -13.35 26.81
C ASN A 4 29.93 -12.68 25.48
N LYS A 5 30.04 -13.47 24.40
CA LYS A 5 30.34 -12.94 23.05
C LYS A 5 29.01 -12.77 22.30
N ILE A 6 28.80 -11.55 21.82
CA ILE A 6 27.58 -11.17 21.10
C ILE A 6 28.01 -10.55 19.78
N PHE A 7 27.43 -11.02 18.69
CA PHE A 7 27.54 -10.41 17.37
C PHE A 7 26.13 -10.07 16.90
N ARG A 8 25.86 -8.78 16.72
CA ARG A 8 24.60 -8.28 16.20
C ARG A 8 24.84 -7.71 14.81
N LEU A 9 23.91 -7.98 13.91
CA LEU A 9 23.72 -7.25 12.67
C LEU A 9 22.41 -6.45 12.84
N ASN A 10 22.25 -5.35 12.11
CA ASN A 10 21.18 -4.33 12.23
C ASN A 10 19.70 -4.79 12.16
N SER A 11 19.40 -6.09 12.28
CA SER A 11 18.04 -6.64 12.41
C SER A 11 18.02 -7.69 13.51
N LEU A 12 16.96 -7.72 14.34
CA LEU A 12 16.75 -8.72 15.39
C LEU A 12 16.56 -10.14 14.81
N ARG A 13 16.46 -10.27 13.48
CA ARG A 13 16.49 -11.56 12.76
C ARG A 13 17.87 -12.21 12.77
N THR A 14 18.95 -11.43 12.94
CA THR A 14 20.31 -11.91 12.68
C THR A 14 21.28 -11.51 13.79
N SER A 15 21.07 -12.11 14.97
CA SER A 15 22.06 -12.10 16.04
C SER A 15 22.61 -13.51 16.26
N ILE A 16 23.86 -13.56 16.71
CA ILE A 16 24.45 -14.78 17.21
C ILE A 16 25.05 -14.53 18.60
N HIS A 17 24.66 -15.39 19.54
CA HIS A 17 25.04 -15.30 20.95
C HIS A 17 25.75 -16.57 21.35
N LEU A 18 26.93 -16.44 21.96
CA LEU A 18 27.63 -17.55 22.57
C LEU A 18 27.56 -17.43 24.09
N GLU A 19 26.91 -18.40 24.72
CA GLU A 19 26.84 -18.55 26.18
C GLU A 19 27.23 -19.99 26.56
N GLY A 20 28.48 -20.17 26.98
CA GLY A 20 29.04 -21.48 27.33
C GLY A 20 28.93 -22.48 26.18
N CYS A 21 28.27 -23.61 26.43
CA CYS A 21 28.05 -24.67 25.43
C CYS A 21 26.79 -24.45 24.57
N SER A 22 26.20 -23.26 24.56
CA SER A 22 25.03 -22.97 23.72
C SER A 22 25.25 -21.79 22.81
N VAL A 23 24.76 -21.91 21.57
CA VAL A 23 24.72 -20.81 20.60
C VAL A 23 23.28 -20.56 20.18
N THR A 24 22.83 -19.31 20.27
CA THR A 24 21.58 -18.89 19.65
C THR A 24 21.92 -18.26 18.31
N HIS A 25 21.42 -18.84 17.20
CA HIS A 25 21.67 -18.37 15.83
C HIS A 25 20.36 -18.42 15.05
N TYR A 26 19.98 -17.31 14.39
CA TYR A 26 18.70 -17.18 13.67
C TYR A 26 17.49 -17.72 14.47
N ARG A 27 17.37 -17.30 15.74
CA ARG A 27 16.24 -17.68 16.61
C ARG A 27 16.19 -19.17 16.97
N GLN A 28 17.24 -19.94 16.70
CA GLN A 28 17.38 -21.33 17.13
C GLN A 28 18.47 -21.47 18.17
N ARG A 29 18.12 -22.08 19.30
CA ARG A 29 19.11 -22.47 20.31
C ARG A 29 19.74 -23.80 19.90
N HIS A 30 21.05 -23.77 19.72
CA HIS A 30 21.89 -24.92 19.48
C HIS A 30 22.65 -25.25 20.76
N GLU A 31 22.43 -26.45 21.30
CA GLU A 31 23.18 -26.95 22.45
C GLU A 31 24.31 -27.88 21.97
N PHE A 32 25.49 -27.67 22.51
CA PHE A 32 26.70 -28.40 22.17
C PHE A 32 27.24 -29.15 23.38
N SER A 33 28.07 -30.16 23.13
CA SER A 33 28.64 -30.97 24.19
C SER A 33 29.82 -30.28 24.90
N SER A 34 30.37 -29.22 24.28
CA SER A 34 31.47 -28.43 24.82
C SER A 34 31.46 -26.98 24.31
N GLU A 35 32.13 -26.08 25.03
CA GLU A 35 32.30 -24.67 24.63
C GLU A 35 33.05 -24.55 23.30
N ALA A 36 34.02 -25.44 23.03
CA ALA A 36 34.79 -25.41 21.79
C ALA A 36 33.93 -25.72 20.55
N GLU A 37 32.93 -26.61 20.69
CA GLU A 37 31.97 -26.89 19.61
C GLU A 37 31.03 -25.71 19.37
N ALA A 38 30.58 -25.07 20.45
CA ALA A 38 29.76 -23.87 20.39
C ALA A 38 30.54 -22.70 19.74
N GLU A 39 31.80 -22.47 20.13
CA GLU A 39 32.67 -21.45 19.52
C GLU A 39 32.88 -21.69 18.02
N ALA A 40 33.15 -22.93 17.62
CA ALA A 40 33.36 -23.27 16.21
C ALA A 40 32.10 -23.02 15.35
N PHE A 41 30.92 -23.33 15.89
CA PHE A 41 29.65 -23.00 15.22
C PHE A 41 29.44 -21.49 15.14
N PHE A 42 29.65 -20.77 16.26
CA PHE A 42 29.53 -19.32 16.33
C PHE A 42 30.41 -18.61 15.28
N GLU A 43 31.70 -18.96 15.21
CA GLU A 43 32.64 -18.34 14.27
C GLU A 43 32.29 -18.66 12.81
N LYS A 44 31.89 -19.91 12.51
CA LYS A 44 31.49 -20.32 11.16
C LYS A 44 30.25 -19.56 10.68
N SER A 45 29.27 -19.40 11.55
CA SER A 45 28.03 -18.69 11.25
C SER A 45 28.24 -17.19 11.01
N ILE A 46 29.13 -16.54 11.77
CA ILE A 46 29.53 -15.15 11.48
C ILE A 46 30.14 -15.03 10.08
N GLN A 47 31.02 -15.95 9.69
CA GLN A 47 31.63 -15.90 8.36
C GLN A 47 30.60 -16.10 7.24
N GLU A 48 29.63 -17.01 7.43
CA GLU A 48 28.53 -17.19 6.47
C GLU A 48 27.69 -15.91 6.32
N LEU A 49 27.39 -15.25 7.43
CA LEU A 49 26.69 -13.96 7.45
C LEU A 49 27.45 -12.87 6.68
N LEU A 50 28.74 -12.70 6.94
CA LEU A 50 29.57 -11.74 6.21
C LEU A 50 29.60 -12.02 4.69
N THR A 51 29.65 -13.29 4.27
CA THR A 51 29.64 -13.66 2.84
C THR A 51 28.33 -13.36 2.13
N GLN A 52 27.21 -13.26 2.85
CA GLN A 52 25.91 -12.90 2.31
C GLN A 52 25.69 -11.38 2.22
N GLY A 53 26.73 -10.58 2.50
CA GLY A 53 26.71 -9.12 2.38
C GLY A 53 26.35 -8.38 3.68
N TRP A 54 26.30 -9.07 4.81
CA TRP A 54 26.05 -8.47 6.12
C TRP A 54 27.33 -7.87 6.72
N TYR A 55 27.22 -6.86 7.60
CA TYR A 55 28.37 -6.14 8.17
C TYR A 55 28.26 -5.97 9.69
N ASP A 56 29.37 -6.20 10.39
CA ASP A 56 29.51 -6.12 11.84
C ASP A 56 29.19 -4.72 12.39
N THR A 57 28.24 -4.61 13.32
CA THR A 57 28.15 -3.48 14.23
C THR A 57 28.79 -3.87 15.55
N GLU A 58 29.96 -3.28 15.82
CA GLU A 58 30.87 -3.68 16.90
C GLU A 58 30.17 -4.06 18.21
N SER A 59 30.70 -5.14 18.80
CA SER A 59 30.44 -5.60 20.17
C SER A 59 30.26 -4.44 21.15
N VAL A 60 29.02 -4.17 21.55
CA VAL A 60 28.72 -3.28 22.68
C VAL A 60 29.42 -3.88 23.90
N PRO A 61 30.38 -3.19 24.54
CA PRO A 61 30.89 -3.61 25.83
C PRO A 61 29.68 -3.64 26.76
N SER A 62 29.43 -4.78 27.41
CA SER A 62 28.47 -4.86 28.50
C SER A 62 29.02 -4.02 29.66
N ASP A 63 28.82 -2.71 29.61
CA ASP A 63 28.87 -1.90 30.81
C ASP A 63 27.74 -2.40 31.71
N GLU A 64 28.08 -2.97 32.86
CA GLU A 64 27.15 -3.57 33.83
C GLU A 64 26.14 -2.54 34.42
N ASP A 65 26.26 -1.27 34.04
CA ASP A 65 25.37 -0.16 34.41
C ASP A 65 24.45 0.30 33.24
N ASN A 66 24.44 -0.40 32.09
CA ASN A 66 23.65 0.03 30.94
C ASN A 66 22.17 -0.38 31.09
N GLU A 67 21.28 0.61 31.26
CA GLU A 67 19.80 0.46 31.31
C GLU A 67 19.19 0.10 29.93
N ASP A 68 19.90 -0.66 29.09
CA ASP A 68 19.50 -0.99 27.72
C ASP A 68 18.79 -2.37 27.64
N PHE A 69 18.00 -2.59 26.59
CA PHE A 69 17.38 -3.88 26.33
C PHE A 69 18.45 -4.91 25.90
N THR A 70 18.51 -6.01 26.65
CA THR A 70 19.33 -7.15 26.27
C THR A 70 18.78 -7.78 24.98
N PRO A 71 19.62 -8.49 24.19
CA PRO A 71 19.15 -9.13 22.97
C PRO A 71 18.03 -10.15 23.21
N ASP A 72 18.12 -10.90 24.31
CA ASP A 72 17.11 -11.89 24.68
C ASP A 72 15.78 -11.23 25.06
N GLU A 73 15.81 -10.04 25.67
CA GLU A 73 14.61 -9.24 25.94
C GLU A 73 13.95 -8.79 24.64
N LEU A 74 14.70 -8.20 23.70
CA LEU A 74 14.18 -7.79 22.40
C LEU A 74 13.62 -8.97 21.61
N HIS A 75 14.31 -10.12 21.64
CA HIS A 75 13.84 -11.34 21.00
C HIS A 75 12.53 -11.85 21.62
N LYS A 76 12.44 -11.85 22.95
CA LYS A 76 11.22 -12.23 23.64
C LYS A 76 10.06 -11.29 23.30
N MET A 77 10.30 -9.97 23.29
CA MET A 77 9.31 -8.98 22.87
C MET A 77 8.84 -9.23 21.44
N PHE A 78 9.77 -9.49 20.52
CA PHE A 78 9.45 -9.82 19.13
C PHE A 78 8.53 -11.07 19.02
N LEU A 79 8.82 -12.12 19.77
CA LEU A 79 7.96 -13.32 19.82
C LEU A 79 6.56 -12.99 20.36
N GLU A 80 6.48 -12.22 21.45
CA GLU A 80 5.20 -11.79 22.04
C GLU A 80 4.37 -10.93 21.05
N LEU A 81 5.02 -10.07 20.26
CA LEU A 81 4.37 -9.29 19.21
C LEU A 81 3.86 -10.19 18.07
N THR A 82 4.70 -11.07 17.55
CA THR A 82 4.37 -11.94 16.41
C THR A 82 3.34 -13.00 16.74
N GLU A 83 3.27 -13.48 17.98
CA GLU A 83 2.17 -14.35 18.46
C GLU A 83 0.79 -13.65 18.37
N ARG A 84 0.77 -12.31 18.44
CA ARG A 84 -0.45 -11.49 18.39
C ARG A 84 -0.66 -10.82 17.03
N LEU A 85 0.11 -11.20 16.02
CA LEU A 85 0.06 -10.60 14.69
C LEU A 85 -1.32 -10.73 14.02
N ASP A 86 -2.01 -11.87 14.20
CA ASP A 86 -3.36 -12.06 13.66
C ASP A 86 -4.42 -11.28 14.43
N GLU A 87 -4.25 -11.14 15.75
CA GLU A 87 -5.10 -10.32 16.60
C GLU A 87 -5.02 -8.85 16.17
N PHE A 88 -3.81 -8.36 15.93
CA PHE A 88 -3.55 -7.01 15.41
C PHE A 88 -4.17 -6.80 14.03
N ALA A 89 -3.96 -7.71 13.08
CA ALA A 89 -4.53 -7.62 11.74
C ALA A 89 -6.07 -7.56 11.76
N ILE A 90 -6.72 -8.40 12.59
CA ILE A 90 -8.17 -8.36 12.76
C ILE A 90 -8.61 -7.01 13.35
N ALA A 91 -7.90 -6.49 14.34
CA ALA A 91 -8.23 -5.23 15.01
C ALA A 91 -8.18 -4.00 14.09
N ILE A 92 -7.35 -4.04 13.05
CA ILE A 92 -7.16 -2.94 12.08
C ILE A 92 -7.83 -3.21 10.72
N THR A 93 -8.66 -4.25 10.63
CA THR A 93 -9.39 -4.59 9.41
C THR A 93 -10.50 -3.58 9.12
N LYS A 94 -10.62 -3.13 7.86
CA LYS A 94 -11.70 -2.27 7.38
C LYS A 94 -12.45 -2.90 6.21
N PRO A 95 -13.76 -2.65 6.08
CA PRO A 95 -14.48 -3.01 4.89
C PRO A 95 -14.02 -2.17 3.69
N TYR A 96 -14.21 -2.71 2.50
CA TYR A 96 -14.00 -2.01 1.24
C TYR A 96 -14.96 -2.57 0.18
N LEU A 97 -15.13 -1.80 -0.89
CA LEU A 97 -15.85 -2.25 -2.06
C LEU A 97 -14.87 -2.88 -3.06
N GLU A 98 -14.92 -4.20 -3.19
CA GLU A 98 -14.17 -4.96 -4.17
C GLU A 98 -14.76 -4.76 -5.56
N ILE A 99 -13.90 -4.47 -6.54
CA ILE A 99 -14.27 -4.33 -7.94
C ILE A 99 -13.83 -5.59 -8.69
N LEU A 100 -14.78 -6.25 -9.35
CA LEU A 100 -14.58 -7.49 -10.08
C LEU A 100 -14.81 -7.25 -11.58
N PRO A 101 -13.75 -6.92 -12.34
CA PRO A 101 -13.87 -6.75 -13.79
C PRO A 101 -14.12 -8.09 -14.49
N TYR A 102 -14.90 -8.02 -15.56
CA TYR A 102 -15.09 -9.14 -16.47
C TYR A 102 -15.13 -8.68 -17.94
N PRO A 103 -14.65 -9.50 -18.89
CA PRO A 103 -14.60 -9.13 -20.30
C PRO A 103 -15.98 -8.85 -20.90
N THR A 104 -16.06 -7.78 -21.68
CA THR A 104 -17.23 -7.48 -22.52
C THR A 104 -16.77 -6.78 -23.81
N SER A 105 -17.56 -6.86 -24.87
CA SER A 105 -17.28 -6.08 -26.08
C SER A 105 -17.77 -4.64 -25.96
N GLU A 106 -18.87 -4.41 -25.22
CA GLU A 106 -19.48 -3.10 -25.02
C GLU A 106 -20.18 -3.00 -23.66
N THR A 107 -20.44 -1.77 -23.24
CA THR A 107 -21.27 -1.41 -22.08
C THR A 107 -22.17 -0.26 -22.48
N THR A 108 -23.35 -0.16 -21.87
CA THR A 108 -24.18 1.04 -22.01
C THR A 108 -23.46 2.26 -21.42
N PRO A 109 -23.86 3.50 -21.77
CA PRO A 109 -23.24 4.71 -21.23
C PRO A 109 -23.22 4.71 -19.70
N TRP A 110 -24.28 4.26 -19.03
CA TRP A 110 -24.45 4.36 -17.58
C TRP A 110 -23.79 3.25 -16.76
N GLN A 111 -23.32 2.17 -17.38
CA GLN A 111 -22.76 1.03 -16.65
C GLN A 111 -21.36 1.31 -16.12
N SER A 112 -21.04 0.73 -14.96
CA SER A 112 -19.68 0.73 -14.43
C SER A 112 -18.74 -0.04 -15.35
N LYS A 113 -17.56 0.52 -15.62
CA LYS A 113 -16.60 -0.03 -16.56
C LYS A 113 -15.17 0.41 -16.26
N PHE A 114 -14.20 -0.40 -16.67
CA PHE A 114 -12.84 0.05 -16.95
C PHE A 114 -12.65 0.21 -18.44
N GLY A 115 -11.98 1.30 -18.84
CA GLY A 115 -11.80 1.67 -20.25
C GLY A 115 -13.11 1.89 -21.01
N GLY A 116 -13.05 1.84 -22.34
CA GLY A 116 -14.18 2.10 -23.23
C GLY A 116 -14.62 3.57 -23.27
N PHE A 117 -15.87 3.80 -23.69
CA PHE A 117 -16.44 5.14 -23.81
C PHE A 117 -17.32 5.50 -22.60
N PRO A 118 -17.21 6.75 -22.10
CA PRO A 118 -17.93 7.20 -20.91
C PRO A 118 -19.40 7.54 -21.19
N TYR A 119 -20.20 7.56 -20.14
CA TYR A 119 -21.36 8.44 -20.07
C TYR A 119 -20.91 9.89 -20.23
N PHE A 120 -21.48 10.65 -21.17
CA PHE A 120 -21.12 12.07 -21.30
C PHE A 120 -22.24 12.93 -21.88
N PRO A 121 -22.74 13.96 -21.17
CA PRO A 121 -23.77 14.86 -21.71
C PRO A 121 -23.25 15.74 -22.85
N LYS A 122 -24.05 15.95 -23.90
CA LYS A 122 -23.68 16.77 -25.09
C LYS A 122 -23.30 18.22 -24.78
N GLN A 123 -23.81 18.78 -23.70
CA GLN A 123 -23.61 20.19 -23.33
C GLN A 123 -22.44 20.40 -22.37
N THR A 124 -21.77 19.33 -21.93
CA THR A 124 -20.63 19.39 -21.03
C THR A 124 -19.33 19.44 -21.86
N PRO A 125 -18.37 20.34 -21.54
CA PRO A 125 -17.05 20.29 -22.16
C PRO A 125 -16.32 19.00 -21.81
N TYR A 126 -15.84 18.28 -22.82
CA TYR A 126 -15.06 17.06 -22.61
C TYR A 126 -13.70 17.38 -21.95
N PRO A 127 -13.21 16.57 -21.00
CA PRO A 127 -11.95 16.87 -20.31
C PRO A 127 -10.75 16.77 -21.25
N THR A 128 -9.89 17.80 -21.22
CA THR A 128 -8.65 17.87 -22.00
C THR A 128 -7.45 18.17 -21.12
N ALA A 129 -6.27 17.74 -21.57
CA ALA A 129 -4.99 18.22 -21.09
C ALA A 129 -4.79 19.72 -21.42
N PRO A 130 -3.78 20.40 -20.82
CA PRO A 130 -3.52 21.82 -21.08
C PRO A 130 -3.24 22.16 -22.55
N ASP A 131 -2.73 21.21 -23.34
CA ASP A 131 -2.47 21.39 -24.77
C ASP A 131 -3.71 21.14 -25.66
N GLY A 132 -4.86 20.86 -25.05
CA GLY A 132 -6.13 20.58 -25.72
C GLY A 132 -6.35 19.11 -26.09
N THR A 133 -5.40 18.21 -25.79
CA THR A 133 -5.56 16.77 -26.05
C THR A 133 -6.70 16.19 -25.20
N PRO A 134 -7.72 15.55 -25.79
CA PRO A 134 -8.78 14.88 -25.04
C PRO A 134 -8.25 13.74 -24.16
N LEU A 135 -8.73 13.66 -22.90
CA LEU A 135 -8.33 12.59 -21.98
C LEU A 135 -9.13 11.30 -22.24
N SER A 136 -8.50 10.15 -22.01
CA SER A 136 -9.14 8.84 -22.17
C SER A 136 -9.77 8.38 -20.85
N LEU A 137 -10.91 7.70 -20.93
CA LEU A 137 -11.55 7.11 -19.76
C LEU A 137 -10.68 5.95 -19.22
N LEU A 138 -10.30 6.04 -17.96
CA LEU A 138 -9.67 4.95 -17.21
C LEU A 138 -10.73 4.06 -16.56
N ALA A 139 -11.65 4.68 -15.83
CA ALA A 139 -12.70 3.99 -15.09
C ALA A 139 -13.95 4.85 -14.96
N GLN A 140 -15.10 4.19 -14.88
CA GLN A 140 -16.39 4.78 -14.55
C GLN A 140 -17.10 3.88 -13.54
N ILE A 141 -17.59 4.47 -12.46
CA ILE A 141 -18.34 3.80 -11.40
C ILE A 141 -19.70 4.45 -11.31
N ASN A 142 -20.76 3.66 -11.52
CA ASN A 142 -22.13 4.06 -11.26
C ASN A 142 -22.51 3.57 -9.87
N PHE A 143 -22.68 4.49 -8.92
CA PHE A 143 -22.96 4.12 -7.54
C PHE A 143 -24.30 3.41 -7.35
N ALA A 144 -25.25 3.56 -8.29
CA ALA A 144 -26.49 2.78 -8.29
C ALA A 144 -26.28 1.28 -8.52
N GLU A 145 -25.10 0.86 -9.00
CA GLU A 145 -24.71 -0.54 -9.20
C GLU A 145 -23.88 -1.10 -8.02
N THR A 146 -23.50 -0.25 -7.06
CA THR A 146 -22.66 -0.64 -5.94
C THR A 146 -23.51 -1.00 -4.71
N PRO A 147 -23.09 -2.00 -3.91
CA PRO A 147 -23.55 -2.13 -2.53
C PRO A 147 -23.32 -0.84 -1.75
N SER A 148 -24.26 -0.46 -0.89
CA SER A 148 -24.08 0.71 -0.01
C SER A 148 -22.93 0.49 0.97
N LEU A 149 -22.00 1.43 1.01
CA LEU A 149 -20.93 1.53 2.00
C LEU A 149 -20.98 2.93 2.62
N GLU A 150 -20.49 3.06 3.86
CA GLU A 150 -20.43 4.37 4.54
C GLU A 150 -19.62 5.38 3.71
N ASP A 151 -19.99 6.66 3.79
CA ASP A 151 -19.37 7.80 3.09
C ASP A 151 -19.39 7.78 1.54
N LEU A 152 -19.74 6.67 0.88
CA LEU A 152 -19.92 6.63 -0.58
C LEU A 152 -21.26 7.26 -1.02
N PRO A 153 -21.31 7.92 -2.19
CA PRO A 153 -22.57 8.38 -2.76
C PRO A 153 -23.52 7.21 -3.04
N GLU A 154 -24.83 7.39 -2.83
CA GLU A 154 -25.83 6.37 -3.14
C GLU A 154 -26.20 6.30 -4.64
N ASN A 155 -25.95 7.38 -5.37
CA ASN A 155 -26.30 7.53 -6.78
C ASN A 155 -25.22 8.35 -7.49
N GLY A 156 -25.32 8.43 -8.81
CA GLY A 156 -24.42 9.22 -9.64
C GLY A 156 -23.29 8.41 -10.26
N ILE A 157 -22.64 9.01 -11.25
CA ILE A 157 -21.56 8.39 -12.01
C ILE A 157 -20.26 9.15 -11.74
N LEU A 158 -19.29 8.46 -11.16
CA LEU A 158 -17.92 8.94 -10.96
C LEU A 158 -17.01 8.41 -12.08
N GLN A 159 -16.21 9.27 -12.67
CA GLN A 159 -15.33 8.94 -13.79
C GLN A 159 -13.90 9.41 -13.53
N PHE A 160 -12.95 8.60 -13.97
CA PHE A 160 -11.53 8.85 -13.90
C PHE A 160 -10.97 8.87 -15.31
N TYR A 161 -10.31 9.95 -15.68
CA TYR A 161 -9.70 10.16 -16.97
C TYR A 161 -8.20 10.36 -16.83
N ILE A 162 -7.43 9.85 -17.79
CA ILE A 162 -5.99 10.07 -17.88
C ILE A 162 -5.57 10.41 -19.30
N GLU A 163 -4.48 11.15 -19.44
CA GLU A 163 -3.78 11.32 -20.70
C GLU A 163 -3.17 9.97 -21.09
N ALA A 164 -3.67 9.38 -22.17
CA ALA A 164 -3.21 8.07 -22.67
C ALA A 164 -2.27 8.22 -23.87
N THR A 165 -1.39 9.21 -23.85
CA THR A 165 -0.38 9.41 -24.90
C THR A 165 0.93 8.68 -24.52
N SER A 166 1.94 8.75 -25.38
CA SER A 166 3.30 8.25 -25.07
C SER A 166 4.16 9.24 -24.28
N ARG A 167 3.61 10.38 -23.85
CA ARG A 167 4.37 11.45 -23.18
C ARG A 167 4.47 11.27 -21.67
N THR A 168 3.43 10.70 -21.08
CA THR A 168 3.29 10.51 -19.63
C THR A 168 3.18 9.02 -19.32
N ALA A 169 3.68 8.60 -18.17
CA ALA A 169 3.44 7.26 -17.66
C ALA A 169 2.06 7.26 -16.98
N PHE A 170 1.08 6.61 -17.62
CA PHE A 170 -0.29 6.50 -17.11
C PHE A 170 -0.94 7.86 -16.75
N GLY A 171 -0.64 8.92 -17.53
CA GLY A 171 -1.24 10.23 -17.36
C GLY A 171 -0.68 11.09 -16.22
N LEU A 172 0.47 10.73 -15.64
CA LEU A 172 1.16 11.52 -14.61
C LEU A 172 2.33 12.32 -15.21
N GLU A 173 2.37 13.62 -14.91
CA GLU A 173 3.53 14.50 -15.15
C GLU A 173 4.45 14.53 -13.93
N LYS A 174 3.87 14.35 -12.75
CA LYS A 174 4.52 14.19 -11.45
C LYS A 174 3.86 13.03 -10.73
N ASN A 175 4.57 12.37 -9.84
CA ASN A 175 4.01 11.28 -9.05
C ASN A 175 4.46 11.45 -7.60
N PRO A 176 3.54 11.61 -6.63
CA PRO A 176 2.09 11.85 -6.77
C PRO A 176 1.69 13.16 -7.49
N GLN A 177 0.43 13.26 -7.94
CA GLN A 177 -0.12 14.46 -8.59
C GLN A 177 -1.48 14.89 -8.01
N LEU A 178 -1.57 16.17 -7.59
CA LEU A 178 -2.83 16.82 -7.21
C LEU A 178 -3.47 17.60 -8.35
N GLU A 179 -2.65 18.21 -9.20
CA GLU A 179 -3.13 19.04 -10.30
C GLU A 179 -3.76 18.16 -11.38
N GLN A 180 -5.06 18.37 -11.63
CA GLN A 180 -5.83 17.64 -12.64
C GLN A 180 -5.54 18.15 -14.07
N SER A 181 -4.26 18.29 -14.42
CA SER A 181 -3.78 18.69 -15.75
C SER A 181 -3.95 17.54 -16.74
N THR A 182 -3.24 16.44 -16.51
CA THR A 182 -3.18 15.24 -17.35
C THR A 182 -4.03 14.08 -16.84
N PHE A 183 -4.70 14.26 -15.69
CA PHE A 183 -5.81 13.41 -15.27
C PHE A 183 -7.03 14.27 -14.93
N ARG A 184 -8.22 13.66 -14.87
CA ARG A 184 -9.43 14.35 -14.44
C ARG A 184 -10.37 13.40 -13.72
N VAL A 185 -10.96 13.85 -12.63
CA VAL A 185 -12.07 13.18 -11.96
C VAL A 185 -13.33 14.00 -12.14
N LEU A 186 -14.37 13.38 -12.69
CA LEU A 186 -15.67 14.01 -12.92
C LEU A 186 -16.75 13.22 -12.22
N TYR A 187 -17.70 13.92 -11.61
CA TYR A 187 -18.84 13.31 -10.95
C TYR A 187 -20.15 13.91 -11.46
N PHE A 188 -21.05 13.04 -11.90
CA PHE A 188 -22.39 13.37 -12.39
C PHE A 188 -23.42 12.86 -11.38
N PRO A 189 -23.91 13.70 -10.45
CA PRO A 189 -24.80 13.26 -9.37
C PRO A 189 -26.16 12.76 -9.87
N GLU A 190 -26.65 13.35 -10.95
CA GLU A 190 -27.95 13.03 -11.56
C GLU A 190 -27.74 12.71 -13.05
N PRO A 191 -27.36 11.47 -13.40
CA PRO A 191 -27.15 11.08 -14.79
C PRO A 191 -28.45 11.18 -15.60
N ASP A 192 -28.39 11.91 -16.71
CA ASP A 192 -29.48 11.94 -17.70
C ASP A 192 -29.70 10.55 -18.31
N MET A 193 -30.92 10.03 -18.21
CA MET A 193 -31.30 8.70 -18.69
C MET A 193 -31.79 8.70 -20.15
N ASN A 194 -31.86 9.85 -20.81
CA ASN A 194 -32.19 9.95 -22.22
C ASN A 194 -30.91 9.88 -23.08
N ILE A 195 -30.77 8.79 -23.83
CA ILE A 195 -29.60 8.56 -24.70
C ILE A 195 -29.38 9.69 -25.73
N ASP A 196 -30.45 10.35 -26.18
CA ASP A 196 -30.36 11.43 -27.17
C ASP A 196 -29.65 12.68 -26.63
N ASN A 197 -29.54 12.82 -25.31
CA ASN A 197 -28.84 13.91 -24.64
C ASN A 197 -27.34 13.62 -24.44
N LEU A 198 -26.87 12.41 -24.78
CA LEU A 198 -25.52 11.94 -24.54
C LEU A 198 -24.67 11.91 -25.80
N LEU A 199 -23.36 12.11 -25.66
CA LEU A 199 -22.40 11.89 -26.74
C LEU A 199 -22.45 10.42 -27.17
N ASP A 200 -22.59 10.21 -28.47
CA ASP A 200 -22.61 8.90 -29.14
C ASP A 200 -21.44 8.73 -30.13
N ASN A 201 -20.71 9.81 -30.41
CA ASN A 201 -19.52 9.81 -31.25
C ASN A 201 -18.29 10.29 -30.45
N PHE A 202 -17.28 9.42 -30.40
CA PHE A 202 -15.99 9.66 -29.73
C PHE A 202 -14.79 9.60 -30.70
N ASP A 203 -15.01 9.81 -32.00
CA ASP A 203 -13.97 9.79 -33.05
C ASP A 203 -12.89 10.88 -32.86
N PHE A 204 -13.17 11.88 -32.01
CA PHE A 204 -12.21 12.92 -31.63
C PHE A 204 -11.16 12.42 -30.62
N LEU A 205 -11.37 11.26 -29.98
CA LEU A 205 -10.42 10.69 -29.04
C LEU A 205 -9.20 10.13 -29.78
N PRO A 206 -7.98 10.41 -29.29
CA PRO A 206 -6.79 9.76 -29.84
C PRO A 206 -6.83 8.25 -29.54
N THR A 207 -6.18 7.45 -30.39
CA THR A 207 -5.93 6.04 -30.06
C THR A 207 -5.11 5.97 -28.78
N PRO A 208 -5.62 5.34 -27.70
CA PRO A 208 -4.91 5.32 -26.43
C PRO A 208 -3.69 4.40 -26.52
N VAL A 209 -2.53 4.90 -26.09
CA VAL A 209 -1.27 4.15 -26.00
C VAL A 209 -0.80 4.01 -24.54
N GLY A 210 -1.27 4.89 -23.65
CA GLY A 210 -0.86 4.94 -22.23
C GLY A 210 -1.89 4.41 -21.22
N LEU A 211 -2.98 3.77 -21.65
CA LEU A 211 -3.92 3.12 -20.73
C LEU A 211 -3.34 1.79 -20.20
N PRO A 212 -3.63 1.40 -18.95
CA PRO A 212 -3.20 0.12 -18.39
C PRO A 212 -4.00 -1.07 -18.96
N LEU A 213 -5.02 -0.82 -19.77
CA LEU A 213 -5.82 -1.85 -20.41
C LEU A 213 -6.17 -1.45 -21.84
N SER A 214 -6.57 -2.44 -22.65
CA SER A 214 -7.15 -2.23 -23.97
C SER A 214 -8.62 -2.63 -23.98
N GLY A 215 -9.47 -1.82 -24.63
CA GLY A 215 -10.90 -2.11 -24.77
C GLY A 215 -11.71 -1.70 -23.55
N CYS A 216 -12.70 -2.52 -23.19
CA CYS A 216 -13.67 -2.24 -22.13
C CYS A 216 -13.91 -3.49 -21.28
N LEU A 217 -13.95 -3.31 -19.97
CA LEU A 217 -14.34 -4.35 -19.00
C LEU A 217 -15.55 -3.84 -18.24
N ALA A 218 -16.59 -4.66 -18.10
CA ALA A 218 -17.71 -4.35 -17.22
C ALA A 218 -17.35 -4.76 -15.78
N LEU A 219 -17.99 -4.13 -14.79
CA LEU A 219 -17.64 -4.30 -13.38
C LEU A 219 -18.80 -4.89 -12.58
N ASN A 220 -18.49 -5.84 -11.71
CA ASN A 220 -19.34 -6.23 -10.59
C ASN A 220 -18.71 -5.76 -9.28
N PHE A 221 -19.51 -5.70 -8.22
CA PHE A 221 -19.07 -5.21 -6.92
C PHE A 221 -19.44 -6.18 -5.79
N ALA A 222 -18.56 -6.28 -4.80
CA ALA A 222 -18.80 -7.01 -3.57
C ALA A 222 -18.25 -6.22 -2.37
N VAL A 223 -18.83 -6.43 -1.19
CA VAL A 223 -18.23 -5.92 0.06
C VAL A 223 -17.30 -6.99 0.59
N ASN A 224 -16.07 -6.58 0.88
CA ASN A 224 -15.04 -7.43 1.47
C ASN A 224 -14.32 -6.63 2.56
N SER A 225 -13.33 -7.22 3.23
CA SER A 225 -12.57 -6.55 4.27
C SER A 225 -11.11 -6.98 4.28
N SER A 226 -10.21 -6.04 4.51
CA SER A 226 -8.79 -6.33 4.64
C SER A 226 -8.15 -5.49 5.74
N PRO A 227 -7.08 -5.99 6.38
CA PRO A 227 -6.24 -5.15 7.20
C PRO A 227 -5.42 -4.18 6.32
N ILE A 228 -4.76 -3.23 6.97
CA ILE A 228 -3.88 -2.25 6.31
C ILE A 228 -2.64 -2.93 5.72
N GLY A 229 -2.16 -2.47 4.56
CA GLY A 229 -0.86 -2.90 4.04
C GLY A 229 0.27 -2.23 4.83
N GLY A 230 1.35 -2.95 5.12
CA GLY A 230 2.49 -2.48 5.88
C GLY A 230 3.25 -1.32 5.22
N LEU A 231 3.14 -1.17 3.90
CA LEU A 231 3.68 -0.02 3.17
C LEU A 231 2.82 1.26 3.27
N ASP A 232 1.60 1.19 3.81
CA ASP A 232 0.80 2.39 4.07
C ASP A 232 1.45 3.21 5.19
N TYR A 233 1.64 4.52 4.98
CA TYR A 233 2.35 5.39 5.94
C TYR A 233 1.72 5.37 7.35
N ARG A 234 0.43 5.02 7.45
CA ARG A 234 -0.32 4.95 8.72
C ARG A 234 -0.02 3.67 9.50
N PHE A 235 0.57 2.65 8.90
CA PHE A 235 0.78 1.33 9.51
C PHE A 235 1.58 1.41 10.81
N LYS A 236 2.77 2.02 10.77
CA LYS A 236 3.65 2.10 11.95
C LYS A 236 2.96 2.80 13.11
N SER A 237 2.22 3.89 12.85
CA SER A 237 1.46 4.60 13.88
C SER A 237 0.38 3.72 14.51
N LEU A 238 -0.40 3.00 13.68
CA LEU A 238 -1.42 2.07 14.17
C LEU A 238 -0.82 0.96 15.02
N MET A 239 0.27 0.33 14.55
CA MET A 239 1.01 -0.69 15.27
C MET A 239 1.50 -0.19 16.63
N LYS A 240 2.17 0.97 16.67
CA LYS A 240 2.68 1.56 17.92
C LYS A 240 1.55 1.91 18.89
N SER A 241 0.41 2.36 18.38
CA SER A 241 -0.78 2.63 19.21
C SER A 241 -1.44 1.37 19.77
N TYR A 242 -1.31 0.25 19.07
CA TYR A 242 -1.93 -1.01 19.46
C TYR A 242 -1.10 -1.77 20.50
N PHE A 243 0.23 -1.82 20.33
CA PHE A 243 1.11 -2.55 21.25
C PHE A 243 1.68 -1.61 22.33
N PRO A 244 1.39 -1.87 23.62
CA PRO A 244 1.83 -1.00 24.72
C PRO A 244 3.34 -0.82 24.83
N ILE A 245 4.13 -1.76 24.32
CA ILE A 245 5.60 -1.70 24.39
C ILE A 245 6.17 -0.47 23.66
N PHE A 246 5.50 0.00 22.61
CA PHE A 246 5.91 1.18 21.83
C PHE A 246 5.38 2.51 22.41
N GLN A 247 4.66 2.46 23.54
CA GLN A 247 4.07 3.64 24.20
C GLN A 247 4.83 4.00 25.48
N GLN A 248 6.03 3.44 25.65
CA GLN A 248 6.89 3.75 26.78
C GLN A 248 7.40 5.19 26.69
N SER A 249 7.49 5.83 27.86
CA SER A 249 8.05 7.17 28.04
C SER A 249 9.36 7.09 28.81
N GLU A 250 10.18 8.14 28.72
CA GLU A 250 11.45 8.25 29.48
C GLU A 250 12.50 7.19 29.08
N LEU A 251 12.48 6.79 27.80
CA LEU A 251 13.50 5.90 27.23
C LEU A 251 14.79 6.66 26.92
N SER A 252 15.91 5.95 26.96
CA SER A 252 17.16 6.46 26.38
C SER A 252 17.09 6.38 24.84
N GLU A 253 17.89 7.21 24.16
CA GLU A 253 18.00 7.20 22.68
C GLU A 253 18.32 5.78 22.13
N GLN A 254 19.13 5.00 22.86
CA GLN A 254 19.49 3.64 22.47
C GLN A 254 18.32 2.66 22.59
N MET A 255 17.50 2.79 23.64
CA MET A 255 16.28 2.00 23.80
C MET A 255 15.23 2.36 22.74
N GLU A 256 15.10 3.65 22.42
CA GLU A 256 14.23 4.11 21.34
C GLU A 256 14.64 3.48 20.00
N ASN A 257 15.93 3.54 19.65
CA ASN A 257 16.45 2.91 18.44
C ASN A 257 16.17 1.39 18.41
N SER A 258 16.37 0.70 19.54
CA SER A 258 16.08 -0.74 19.64
C SER A 258 14.59 -1.07 19.44
N LEU A 259 13.69 -0.21 19.92
CA LEU A 259 12.25 -0.37 19.68
C LEU A 259 11.85 -0.02 18.24
N GLU A 260 12.55 0.89 17.56
CA GLU A 260 12.35 1.14 16.13
C GLU A 260 12.79 -0.06 15.28
N GLU A 261 13.94 -0.67 15.57
CA GLU A 261 14.37 -1.92 14.92
C GLU A 261 13.34 -3.05 15.14
N LEU A 262 12.82 -3.18 16.37
CA LEU A 262 11.76 -4.13 16.70
C LEU A 262 10.47 -3.88 15.90
N ALA A 263 10.11 -2.62 15.70
CA ALA A 263 8.96 -2.23 14.90
C ALA A 263 9.15 -2.61 13.42
N ASP A 264 10.35 -2.41 12.88
CA ASP A 264 10.70 -2.78 11.51
C ASP A 264 10.68 -4.31 11.31
N ASP A 265 11.25 -5.07 12.24
CA ASP A 265 11.21 -6.54 12.18
C ASP A 265 9.77 -7.08 12.28
N PHE A 266 8.90 -6.47 13.09
CA PHE A 266 7.49 -6.83 13.12
C PHE A 266 6.76 -6.51 11.81
N LEU A 267 7.05 -5.34 11.22
CA LEU A 267 6.51 -4.93 9.92
C LEU A 267 6.87 -5.93 8.82
N GLU A 268 8.12 -6.44 8.79
CA GLU A 268 8.53 -7.44 7.82
C GLU A 268 7.72 -8.74 7.93
N GLU A 269 7.52 -9.27 9.14
CA GLU A 269 6.71 -10.47 9.38
C GLU A 269 5.24 -10.25 9.00
N TYR A 270 4.72 -9.07 9.31
CA TYR A 270 3.38 -8.67 8.94
C TYR A 270 3.21 -8.64 7.42
N GLU A 271 4.13 -8.00 6.71
CA GLU A 271 4.11 -7.92 5.25
C GLU A 271 4.22 -9.30 4.61
N GLU A 272 5.12 -10.16 5.09
CA GLU A 272 5.26 -11.53 4.58
C GLU A 272 3.92 -12.29 4.62
N LYS A 273 3.14 -12.10 5.69
CA LYS A 273 1.84 -12.77 5.85
C LYS A 273 0.70 -12.06 5.11
N TYR A 274 0.67 -10.74 5.12
CA TYR A 274 -0.51 -9.96 4.75
C TYR A 274 -0.38 -9.10 3.49
N TRP A 275 0.76 -9.08 2.79
CA TRP A 275 0.95 -8.29 1.57
C TRP A 275 -0.13 -8.53 0.48
N GLN A 276 -0.73 -9.74 0.45
CA GLN A 276 -1.79 -10.06 -0.52
C GLN A 276 -3.15 -9.46 -0.17
N SER A 277 -3.37 -9.05 1.08
CA SER A 277 -4.68 -8.62 1.57
C SER A 277 -5.17 -7.32 0.92
N VAL A 278 -4.22 -6.49 0.46
CA VAL A 278 -4.51 -5.22 -0.21
C VAL A 278 -4.53 -5.31 -1.75
N LYS A 279 -4.32 -6.50 -2.33
CA LYS A 279 -4.33 -6.70 -3.79
C LYS A 279 -5.70 -6.52 -4.44
N GLY A 280 -5.68 -6.29 -5.75
CA GLY A 280 -6.87 -6.24 -6.58
C GLY A 280 -7.50 -4.85 -6.62
N HIS A 281 -8.62 -4.76 -7.32
CA HIS A 281 -9.30 -3.50 -7.61
C HIS A 281 -10.31 -3.17 -6.52
N ARG A 282 -10.33 -1.93 -6.03
CA ARG A 282 -11.17 -1.56 -4.88
C ARG A 282 -11.50 -0.08 -4.79
N ILE A 283 -12.55 0.23 -4.02
CA ILE A 283 -12.90 1.55 -3.50
C ILE A 283 -12.97 1.43 -1.98
N ASP A 284 -12.53 2.47 -1.28
CA ASP A 284 -12.37 2.52 0.17
C ASP A 284 -11.41 1.45 0.70
N GLY A 285 -11.35 1.30 2.03
CA GLY A 285 -10.41 0.43 2.71
C GLY A 285 -8.97 0.92 2.61
N TYR A 286 -8.05 -0.03 2.62
CA TYR A 286 -6.62 0.26 2.58
C TYR A 286 -6.02 0.07 1.19
N PRO A 287 -5.16 1.00 0.73
CA PRO A 287 -4.46 0.88 -0.54
C PRO A 287 -3.34 -0.15 -0.49
N LYS A 288 -3.01 -0.66 -1.67
CA LYS A 288 -1.76 -1.33 -1.99
C LYS A 288 -0.76 -0.31 -2.49
N PHE A 289 0.47 -0.45 -2.02
CA PHE A 289 1.65 0.16 -2.63
C PHE A 289 2.63 -0.94 -3.03
N VAL A 290 3.45 -0.65 -4.04
CA VAL A 290 4.60 -1.49 -4.46
C VAL A 290 5.93 -0.75 -4.25
N GLN A 291 5.84 0.51 -3.83
CA GLN A 291 6.95 1.40 -3.46
C GLN A 291 6.52 2.16 -2.18
N ASN A 292 7.16 3.29 -1.88
CA ASN A 292 6.81 4.12 -0.73
C ASN A 292 5.44 4.79 -0.89
N ASP A 293 4.77 5.01 0.25
CA ASP A 293 3.55 5.78 0.35
C ASP A 293 3.86 7.25 0.69
N ASP A 294 3.98 8.08 -0.34
CA ASP A 294 4.37 9.49 -0.20
C ASP A 294 3.21 10.41 0.26
N ARG A 295 2.03 9.86 0.60
CA ARG A 295 0.85 10.69 0.96
C ARG A 295 1.08 11.55 2.20
N GLU A 296 1.97 11.15 3.09
CA GLU A 296 2.35 11.91 4.27
C GLU A 296 2.88 13.33 3.94
N TYR A 297 3.40 13.53 2.72
CA TYR A 297 3.91 14.82 2.26
C TYR A 297 2.83 15.72 1.63
N PHE A 298 1.60 15.23 1.44
CA PHE A 298 0.51 15.92 0.75
C PHE A 298 -0.62 16.34 1.70
N LEU A 299 -0.28 17.06 2.76
CA LEU A 299 -1.24 17.51 3.79
C LEU A 299 -1.66 18.98 3.54
N ASP A 300 -2.69 19.19 2.73
CA ASP A 300 -3.35 20.51 2.57
C ASP A 300 -4.52 20.65 3.55
N GLY A 301 -4.18 20.83 4.84
CA GLY A 301 -5.14 20.94 5.96
C GLY A 301 -5.84 19.65 6.38
N GLU A 302 -5.96 18.68 5.48
CA GLU A 302 -6.55 17.36 5.70
C GLU A 302 -5.81 16.30 4.84
N ALA A 303 -5.70 15.07 5.35
CA ALA A 303 -5.03 13.97 4.65
C ALA A 303 -5.86 13.44 3.48
N TYR A 304 -5.18 12.91 2.46
CA TYR A 304 -5.80 12.17 1.34
C TYR A 304 -5.83 10.68 1.68
N ASP A 305 -6.71 10.30 2.60
CA ASP A 305 -6.68 9.00 3.27
C ASP A 305 -7.87 8.08 2.94
N PHE A 306 -8.86 8.59 2.21
CA PHE A 306 -9.93 7.81 1.57
C PHE A 306 -9.48 7.32 0.18
N LEU A 307 -9.48 6.01 -0.04
CA LEU A 307 -9.14 5.40 -1.32
C LEU A 307 -10.34 5.50 -2.28
N LEU A 308 -10.31 6.43 -3.21
CA LEU A 308 -11.41 6.66 -4.14
C LEU A 308 -11.44 5.61 -5.28
N LEU A 309 -10.28 5.15 -5.71
CA LEU A 309 -10.13 4.03 -6.64
C LEU A 309 -8.73 3.44 -6.51
N GLN A 310 -8.63 2.12 -6.48
CA GLN A 310 -7.42 1.38 -6.79
C GLN A 310 -7.70 0.47 -7.98
N MET A 311 -6.82 0.56 -8.98
CA MET A 311 -6.78 -0.35 -10.12
C MET A 311 -5.43 -1.04 -10.11
N ASP A 312 -5.43 -2.33 -9.81
CA ASP A 312 -4.21 -3.13 -9.70
C ASP A 312 -3.84 -3.74 -11.06
N THR A 313 -2.60 -4.21 -11.20
CA THR A 313 -2.27 -5.14 -12.28
C THR A 313 -3.11 -6.42 -12.11
N ASP A 314 -3.77 -6.85 -13.19
CA ASP A 314 -4.63 -8.02 -13.23
C ASP A 314 -4.44 -8.75 -14.56
N GLU A 315 -3.59 -9.77 -14.52
CA GLU A 315 -3.26 -10.58 -15.69
C GLU A 315 -4.46 -11.34 -16.25
N SER A 316 -5.46 -11.68 -15.42
CA SER A 316 -6.66 -12.40 -15.88
C SER A 316 -7.54 -11.52 -16.77
N ASN A 317 -7.55 -10.22 -16.50
CA ASN A 317 -8.30 -9.23 -17.27
C ASN A 317 -7.42 -8.35 -18.17
N SER A 318 -6.15 -8.73 -18.37
CA SER A 318 -5.18 -8.00 -19.20
C SER A 318 -5.01 -6.52 -18.81
N ILE A 319 -5.07 -6.23 -17.51
CA ILE A 319 -4.74 -4.92 -16.94
C ILE A 319 -3.28 -4.94 -16.50
N LYS A 320 -2.46 -4.03 -17.01
CA LYS A 320 -1.02 -3.95 -16.73
C LYS A 320 -0.62 -2.52 -16.40
N TRP A 321 -0.13 -2.35 -15.18
CA TRP A 321 0.48 -1.10 -14.71
C TRP A 321 1.99 -1.31 -14.63
N GLY A 322 2.74 -0.93 -15.65
CA GLY A 322 4.20 -1.15 -15.68
C GLY A 322 4.58 -2.62 -15.48
N ASP A 323 5.50 -2.86 -14.56
CA ASP A 323 5.98 -4.19 -14.16
C ASP A 323 5.29 -4.64 -12.85
N GLY A 324 3.99 -4.95 -12.93
CA GLY A 324 3.23 -5.45 -11.77
C GLY A 324 2.81 -4.37 -10.77
N GLY A 325 2.64 -3.15 -11.25
CA GLY A 325 2.26 -1.96 -10.48
C GLY A 325 0.77 -1.81 -10.19
N VAL A 326 0.42 -0.62 -9.70
CA VAL A 326 -0.92 -0.22 -9.26
C VAL A 326 -1.12 1.30 -9.46
N GLY A 327 -2.33 1.70 -9.84
CA GLY A 327 -2.76 3.09 -9.84
C GLY A 327 -3.78 3.36 -8.73
N ASN A 328 -3.63 4.46 -7.99
CA ASN A 328 -4.51 4.83 -6.88
C ASN A 328 -4.96 6.28 -6.97
N PHE A 329 -6.24 6.53 -6.66
CA PHE A 329 -6.82 7.85 -6.49
C PHE A 329 -7.29 8.01 -5.06
N PHE A 330 -6.90 9.09 -4.40
CA PHE A 330 -7.26 9.39 -3.03
C PHE A 330 -7.99 10.73 -2.92
N ILE A 331 -8.89 10.86 -1.96
CA ILE A 331 -9.65 12.08 -1.70
C ILE A 331 -9.67 12.39 -0.20
N GLN A 332 -9.76 13.67 0.16
CA GLN A 332 -10.01 14.11 1.52
C GLN A 332 -11.44 13.70 1.95
N HIS A 333 -11.63 13.17 3.17
CA HIS A 333 -12.96 12.79 3.66
C HIS A 333 -13.96 13.95 3.61
N THR A 334 -13.57 15.17 3.98
CA THR A 334 -14.49 16.31 3.92
C THR A 334 -14.86 16.70 2.48
N ALA A 335 -13.96 16.49 1.51
CA ALA A 335 -14.23 16.75 0.11
C ALA A 335 -15.22 15.71 -0.46
N LEU A 336 -15.02 14.43 -0.13
CA LEU A 336 -15.97 13.36 -0.48
C LEU A 336 -17.37 13.64 0.06
N LYS A 337 -17.50 14.03 1.34
CA LYS A 337 -18.80 14.38 1.96
C LYS A 337 -19.51 15.55 1.28
N ARG A 338 -18.76 16.46 0.65
CA ARG A 338 -19.30 17.57 -0.14
C ARG A 338 -19.45 17.25 -1.63
N LEU A 339 -19.11 16.03 -2.05
CA LEU A 339 -19.06 15.60 -3.45
C LEU A 339 -18.12 16.49 -4.31
N ASP A 340 -17.05 16.98 -3.68
CA ASP A 340 -16.04 17.86 -4.27
C ASP A 340 -14.83 17.06 -4.75
N PHE A 341 -14.92 16.54 -5.97
CA PHE A 341 -13.86 15.74 -6.61
C PHE A 341 -12.75 16.58 -7.25
N SER A 342 -12.68 17.90 -6.96
CA SER A 342 -11.57 18.74 -7.41
C SER A 342 -10.26 18.46 -6.63
N LYS A 343 -10.39 17.95 -5.40
CA LYS A 343 -9.30 17.59 -4.50
C LYS A 343 -9.04 16.08 -4.53
N VAL A 344 -8.40 15.60 -5.60
CA VAL A 344 -8.00 14.20 -5.72
C VAL A 344 -6.49 14.11 -5.92
N LEU A 345 -5.85 13.21 -5.18
CA LEU A 345 -4.45 12.85 -5.34
C LEU A 345 -4.37 11.58 -6.18
N TYR A 346 -3.67 11.62 -7.31
CA TYR A 346 -3.42 10.47 -8.17
C TYR A 346 -1.98 9.99 -8.00
N THR A 347 -1.80 8.67 -7.82
CA THR A 347 -0.50 8.01 -7.71
C THR A 347 -0.42 6.79 -8.61
N TYR A 348 0.80 6.44 -9.00
CA TYR A 348 1.14 5.19 -9.67
C TYR A 348 2.42 4.64 -9.09
N GLY A 349 2.48 3.33 -8.83
CA GLY A 349 3.71 2.63 -8.48
C GLY A 349 3.91 1.42 -9.36
N SER A 350 5.15 1.06 -9.65
CA SER A 350 5.55 -0.21 -10.29
C SER A 350 6.69 -0.83 -9.53
N CYS A 351 6.81 -2.15 -9.59
CA CYS A 351 7.96 -2.88 -9.03
C CYS A 351 9.26 -2.47 -9.73
#